data_AF-D6SLV0-F1
#
_entry.id   AF-D6SLV0-F1
#
_cell.length_a   1.000
_cell.length_b   1.000
_cell.length_c   1.000
_cell.angle_alpha   90.00
_cell.angle_beta   90.00
_cell.angle_gamma   90.00
#
_symmetry.space_group_name_H-M   'P 1'
#
loop_
_entity.id
_entity.type
_entity.pdbx_description
1 polymer ?
#
loop_
_entity_poly.entity_id
_entity_poly.type
_entity_poly.pdbx_seq_one_letter_code
_entity_poly.pdbx_strand_id
1 'polypeptide(L)'
;MERVLVTGYGYPAYKAAQLVKKLKPEVDLLWITEYSEEKYPLEMVELLLGLGESPADWSRIRARVKTDFEKNTRMPVIAPVRVKKIRFDLQAREVSFLSNTGNMNYFFDQAFIFPEPAFQAPRFAPSGGLLWPQSSCVEHVVNNWGHLEAIQVVGNDMSAVQALACGEKSFEWVRSQNFFSRQVQFFVDEYLKSRGGSISICSDLDRESPETEHEETGRTVVYCSRPVLDLERLKAMGIDSPVEYLQDSGVYIQDNICIAAPYAARDYPRHPTSMEYSLQTGLFAVQSLLGDDPPRPPQKNTRSWNMAGLHAGSAGLNPQQALEKGFSPEWAIVSGADHPLKEAGHVLHLTVDKDSRRILGAECAGREAAAWVDMVGHLVQENAVLEDLVKQEMVSFGFGLHPLKKCARILENKLGSRILGINPTELEESYNQGAEFFLLDVRSPEEYQRIRISGAENIPLPELKKKAVQIPRFVPLVLYSRCSGRAYQGARLLQSMGAKQLYVLDGGMELWPLANETEQEAGSGPIVVPSGCSISCC
;
A
#
# COMPACT_ATOMS: atom_id res chain seq x y z
N MET A 1 38.38 2.87 -27.03
CA MET A 1 37.72 2.34 -25.83
C MET A 1 36.34 2.99 -25.81
N GLU A 2 35.27 2.20 -25.78
CA GLU A 2 33.91 2.75 -25.71
C GLU A 2 33.77 3.55 -24.42
N ARG A 3 33.23 4.76 -24.52
CA ARG A 3 33.08 5.73 -23.43
C ARG A 3 31.65 5.68 -22.91
N VAL A 4 31.49 5.35 -21.64
CA VAL A 4 30.18 5.23 -21.02
C VAL A 4 30.08 6.26 -19.90
N LEU A 5 29.04 7.08 -19.97
CA LEU A 5 28.69 8.02 -18.92
C LEU A 5 27.57 7.45 -18.06
N VAL A 6 27.74 7.52 -16.74
CA VAL A 6 26.64 7.32 -15.78
C VAL A 6 26.50 8.60 -14.97
N THR A 7 25.28 9.10 -14.84
CA THR A 7 25.01 10.23 -13.95
C THR A 7 23.64 10.15 -13.31
N GLY A 8 23.45 10.93 -12.25
CA GLY A 8 22.18 11.07 -11.57
C GLY A 8 22.20 10.51 -10.15
N TYR A 9 21.00 10.31 -9.64
CA TYR A 9 20.71 10.17 -8.23
C TYR A 9 21.04 8.78 -7.66
N GLY A 10 21.69 8.82 -6.49
CA GLY A 10 21.61 7.79 -5.46
C GLY A 10 21.95 6.35 -5.85
N TYR A 11 21.14 5.42 -5.35
CA TYR A 11 21.36 3.97 -5.44
C TYR A 11 21.21 3.40 -6.87
N PRO A 12 20.24 3.86 -7.70
CA PRO A 12 20.10 3.41 -9.09
C PRO A 12 21.32 3.71 -9.96
N ALA A 13 21.84 4.94 -9.92
CA ALA A 13 23.03 5.33 -10.68
C ALA A 13 24.27 4.52 -10.27
N TYR A 14 24.43 4.30 -8.96
CA TYR A 14 25.48 3.42 -8.44
C TYR A 14 25.37 1.99 -9.00
N LYS A 15 24.19 1.39 -8.94
CA LYS A 15 23.97 0.02 -9.45
C LYS A 15 24.16 -0.08 -10.96
N ALA A 16 23.76 0.94 -11.71
CA ALA A 16 24.02 1.02 -13.15
C ALA A 16 25.53 1.04 -13.45
N ALA A 17 26.31 1.88 -12.75
CA ALA A 17 27.76 1.93 -12.92
C ALA A 17 28.45 0.59 -12.59
N GLN A 18 28.01 -0.09 -11.51
CA GLN A 18 28.50 -1.44 -11.20
C GLN A 18 28.18 -2.44 -12.33
N LEU A 19 26.95 -2.38 -12.85
CA LEU A 19 26.50 -3.30 -13.88
C LEU A 19 27.24 -3.09 -15.20
N VAL A 20 27.44 -1.83 -15.61
CA VAL A 20 28.26 -1.48 -16.78
C VAL A 20 29.66 -2.09 -16.66
N LYS A 21 30.35 -1.89 -15.53
CA LYS A 21 31.71 -2.42 -15.35
C LYS A 21 31.75 -3.94 -15.29
N LYS A 22 30.71 -4.57 -14.75
CA LYS A 22 30.58 -6.02 -14.69
C LYS A 22 30.38 -6.62 -16.09
N LEU A 23 29.54 -6.01 -16.93
CA LEU A 23 29.20 -6.53 -18.26
C LEU A 23 30.23 -6.15 -19.33
N LYS A 24 30.81 -4.96 -19.23
CA LYS A 24 31.84 -4.44 -20.15
C LYS A 24 33.05 -3.92 -19.37
N PRO A 25 33.93 -4.78 -18.83
CA PRO A 25 35.08 -4.36 -18.02
C PRO A 25 36.07 -3.45 -18.76
N GLU A 26 36.07 -3.48 -20.08
CA GLU A 26 36.94 -2.73 -20.98
C GLU A 26 36.47 -1.30 -21.29
N VAL A 27 35.27 -0.87 -20.90
CA VAL A 27 34.81 0.51 -21.18
C VAL A 27 35.56 1.54 -20.34
N ASP A 28 35.71 2.72 -20.91
CA ASP A 28 36.06 3.94 -20.18
C ASP A 28 34.77 4.46 -19.53
N LEU A 29 34.60 4.18 -18.25
CA LEU A 29 33.39 4.53 -17.51
C LEU A 29 33.65 5.78 -16.67
N LEU A 30 32.95 6.86 -17.01
CA LEU A 30 32.84 8.05 -16.18
C LEU A 30 31.52 8.02 -15.41
N TRP A 31 31.60 7.93 -14.08
CA TRP A 31 30.45 8.16 -13.20
C TRP A 31 30.58 9.55 -12.57
N ILE A 32 29.66 10.45 -12.88
CA ILE A 32 29.57 11.79 -12.27
C ILE A 32 28.26 11.94 -11.50
N THR A 33 28.30 12.62 -10.37
CA THR A 33 27.09 12.91 -9.57
C THR A 33 27.14 14.34 -9.08
N GLU A 34 26.03 15.06 -9.26
CA GLU A 34 25.72 16.21 -8.40
C GLU A 34 25.46 15.59 -7.03
N TYR A 35 26.34 15.85 -6.08
CA TYR A 35 26.20 15.24 -4.75
C TYR A 35 24.97 15.86 -4.09
N SER A 36 24.00 15.03 -3.70
CA SER A 36 22.99 15.46 -2.76
C SER A 36 23.67 15.57 -1.39
N GLU A 37 23.88 16.80 -0.91
CA GLU A 37 24.34 17.06 0.47
C GLU A 37 23.28 16.69 1.51
N GLU A 38 22.11 16.19 1.06
CA GLU A 38 21.03 15.76 1.90
C GLU A 38 21.48 14.70 2.89
N LYS A 39 21.10 14.92 4.15
CA LYS A 39 21.36 13.94 5.19
C LYS A 39 20.49 12.69 4.96
N TYR A 40 19.26 12.85 4.49
CA TYR A 40 18.31 11.77 4.26
C TYR A 40 17.76 11.81 2.83
N PRO A 41 18.52 11.33 1.83
CA PRO A 41 17.98 11.10 0.49
C PRO A 41 16.82 10.09 0.56
N LEU A 42 15.91 10.13 -0.42
CA LEU A 42 14.69 9.34 -0.46
C LEU A 42 14.94 7.84 -0.26
N GLU A 43 16.00 7.27 -0.86
CA GLU A 43 16.32 5.85 -0.69
C GLU A 43 16.71 5.49 0.75
N MET A 44 17.37 6.43 1.42
CA MET A 44 17.72 6.27 2.83
C MET A 44 16.47 6.32 3.69
N VAL A 45 15.53 7.20 3.38
CA VAL A 45 14.24 7.30 4.11
C VAL A 45 13.44 6.01 3.95
N GLU A 46 13.28 5.51 2.71
CA GLU A 46 12.59 4.25 2.45
C GLU A 46 13.24 3.05 3.16
N LEU A 47 14.58 2.98 3.17
CA LEU A 47 15.29 1.93 3.90
C LEU A 47 15.05 2.02 5.42
N LEU A 48 15.13 3.22 6.00
CA LEU A 48 14.91 3.43 7.44
C LEU A 48 13.48 3.07 7.85
N LEU A 49 12.50 3.45 7.04
CA LEU A 49 11.11 3.05 7.23
C LEU A 49 10.93 1.53 7.16
N GLY A 50 11.58 0.87 6.19
CA GLY A 50 11.52 -0.58 6.02
C GLY A 50 12.10 -1.36 7.21
N LEU A 51 13.12 -0.81 7.88
CA LEU A 51 13.69 -1.39 9.10
C LEU A 51 12.71 -1.35 10.29
N GLY A 52 11.67 -0.52 10.23
CA GLY A 52 10.69 -0.38 11.30
C GLY A 52 11.24 0.28 12.57
N GLU A 53 12.39 0.96 12.46
CA GLU A 53 13.10 1.58 13.57
C GLU A 53 12.58 3.00 13.84
N SER A 54 12.59 3.41 15.10
CA SER A 54 12.17 4.76 15.51
C SER A 54 13.05 5.85 14.88
N PRO A 55 12.48 6.97 14.40
CA PRO A 55 13.26 8.12 13.92
C PRO A 55 14.27 8.67 14.91
N ALA A 56 14.08 8.44 16.23
CA ALA A 56 15.08 8.74 17.26
C ALA A 56 16.46 8.09 16.98
N ASP A 57 16.46 6.91 16.37
CA ASP A 57 17.65 6.10 16.11
C ASP A 57 18.22 6.28 14.70
N TRP A 58 17.51 6.99 13.81
CA TRP A 58 17.86 7.07 12.39
C TRP A 58 19.23 7.68 12.16
N SER A 59 19.67 8.65 12.97
CA SER A 59 21.02 9.22 12.86
C SER A 59 22.12 8.17 13.06
N ARG A 60 21.92 7.25 14.02
CA ARG A 60 22.85 6.15 14.33
C ARG A 60 22.79 5.06 13.26
N ILE A 61 21.58 4.66 12.87
CA ILE A 61 21.36 3.63 11.84
C ILE A 61 21.95 4.08 10.50
N ARG A 62 21.70 5.33 10.10
CA ARG A 62 22.28 5.94 8.90
C ARG A 62 23.80 5.86 8.90
N ALA A 63 24.45 6.18 10.01
CA ALA A 63 25.92 6.12 10.10
C ALA A 63 26.45 4.69 9.83
N ARG A 64 25.75 3.68 10.36
CA ARG A 64 26.06 2.26 10.10
C ARG A 64 25.81 1.89 8.64
N VAL A 65 24.62 2.20 8.10
CA VAL A 65 24.27 1.92 6.70
C VAL A 65 25.24 2.58 5.73
N LYS A 66 25.62 3.83 5.97
CA LYS A 66 26.62 4.54 5.16
C LYS A 66 27.96 3.82 5.20
N THR A 67 28.41 3.38 6.38
CA THR A 67 29.66 2.63 6.54
C THR A 67 29.63 1.30 5.78
N ASP A 68 28.50 0.58 5.85
CA ASP A 68 28.33 -0.70 5.16
C ASP A 68 28.21 -0.52 3.65
N PHE A 69 27.52 0.52 3.19
CA PHE A 69 27.48 0.94 1.80
C PHE A 69 28.90 1.22 1.31
N GLU A 70 29.66 2.09 1.97
CA GLU A 70 31.05 2.41 1.62
C GLU A 70 31.98 1.18 1.64
N LYS A 71 31.77 0.20 2.52
CA LYS A 71 32.53 -1.06 2.50
C LYS A 71 32.16 -1.94 1.30
N ASN A 72 30.88 -2.03 0.96
CA ASN A 72 30.37 -2.86 -0.13
C ASN A 72 30.51 -2.19 -1.52
N THR A 73 30.74 -0.88 -1.57
CA THR A 73 31.02 -0.10 -2.78
C THR A 73 32.52 0.04 -3.06
N ARG A 74 33.40 -0.37 -2.15
CA ARG A 74 34.84 -0.54 -2.38
C ARG A 74 35.13 -1.73 -3.31
N MET A 75 34.61 -1.66 -4.54
CA MET A 75 35.42 -2.11 -5.66
C MET A 75 36.51 -1.05 -5.89
N PRO A 76 37.80 -1.43 -6.01
CA PRO A 76 38.89 -0.47 -6.13
C PRO A 76 38.90 0.40 -7.41
N VAL A 77 37.87 0.37 -8.26
CA VAL A 77 37.99 0.85 -9.66
C VAL A 77 37.06 2.01 -10.02
N ILE A 78 35.92 2.25 -9.35
CA ILE A 78 34.98 3.33 -9.77
C ILE A 78 34.38 4.04 -8.57
N ALA A 79 34.84 5.26 -8.31
CA ALA A 79 34.20 6.21 -7.41
C ALA A 79 33.57 7.34 -8.24
N PRO A 80 32.41 7.89 -7.83
CA PRO A 80 31.81 8.98 -8.57
C PRO A 80 32.67 10.23 -8.46
N VAL A 81 32.85 10.92 -9.59
CA VAL A 81 33.39 12.28 -9.61
C VAL A 81 32.28 13.22 -9.15
N ARG A 82 32.52 13.92 -8.03
CA ARG A 82 31.57 14.90 -7.50
C ARG A 82 31.64 16.18 -8.30
N VAL A 83 30.48 16.69 -8.68
CA VAL A 83 30.35 17.90 -9.49
C VAL A 83 29.29 18.83 -8.90
N LYS A 84 29.44 20.13 -9.15
CA LYS A 84 28.50 21.17 -8.69
C LYS A 84 27.40 21.48 -9.70
N LYS A 85 27.67 21.21 -10.98
CA LYS A 85 26.78 21.51 -12.09
C LYS A 85 27.09 20.57 -13.25
N ILE A 86 26.05 20.09 -13.92
CA ILE A 86 26.13 19.29 -15.14
C ILE A 86 25.39 20.00 -16.28
N ARG A 87 25.94 19.90 -17.50
CA ARG A 87 25.27 20.32 -18.74
C ARG A 87 25.56 19.31 -19.84
N PHE A 88 24.51 18.92 -20.56
CA PHE A 88 24.53 18.01 -21.68
C PHE A 88 24.39 18.75 -22.99
N ASP A 89 25.15 18.28 -23.98
CA ASP A 89 24.83 18.40 -25.38
C ASP A 89 24.60 16.98 -25.91
N LEU A 90 23.33 16.55 -25.93
CA LEU A 90 22.97 15.19 -26.34
C LEU A 90 23.24 14.94 -27.84
N GLN A 91 23.24 16.00 -28.66
CA GLN A 91 23.54 15.89 -30.10
C GLN A 91 25.04 15.71 -30.33
N ALA A 92 25.87 16.49 -29.64
CA ALA A 92 27.33 16.36 -29.69
C ALA A 92 27.86 15.17 -28.86
N ARG A 93 26.98 14.53 -28.06
CA ARG A 93 27.33 13.49 -27.08
C ARG A 93 28.42 13.94 -26.13
N GLU A 94 28.24 15.14 -25.60
CA GLU A 94 29.17 15.79 -24.69
C GLU A 94 28.46 16.10 -23.37
N VAL A 95 29.18 15.91 -22.26
CA VAL A 95 28.80 16.42 -20.95
C VAL A 95 29.89 17.36 -20.43
N SER A 96 29.48 18.57 -20.06
CA SER A 96 30.30 19.55 -19.35
C SER A 96 29.90 19.58 -17.88
N PHE A 97 30.88 19.57 -16.99
CA PHE A 97 30.62 19.60 -15.55
C PHE A 97 31.65 20.40 -14.77
N LEU A 98 31.21 21.02 -13.69
CA LEU A 98 32.07 21.76 -12.76
C LEU A 98 32.51 20.85 -11.62
N SER A 99 33.77 20.41 -11.66
CA SER A 99 34.40 19.63 -10.59
C SER A 99 35.11 20.54 -9.59
N ASN A 100 35.68 19.95 -8.53
CA ASN A 100 36.54 20.68 -7.59
C ASN A 100 37.83 21.22 -8.21
N THR A 101 38.26 20.68 -9.34
CA THR A 101 39.47 21.10 -10.07
C THR A 101 39.17 22.04 -11.24
N GLY A 102 37.90 22.36 -11.49
CA GLY A 102 37.46 23.27 -12.54
C GLY A 102 36.44 22.66 -13.50
N ASN A 103 36.17 23.37 -14.60
CA ASN A 103 35.28 22.91 -15.66
C ASN A 103 35.97 21.78 -16.45
N MET A 104 35.26 20.68 -16.64
CA MET A 104 35.69 19.54 -17.43
C MET A 104 34.64 19.19 -18.47
N ASN A 105 35.08 18.64 -19.59
CA ASN A 105 34.22 18.09 -20.62
C ASN A 105 34.54 16.62 -20.83
N TYR A 106 33.51 15.83 -21.12
CA TYR A 106 33.63 14.42 -21.44
C TYR A 106 32.71 14.07 -22.61
N PHE A 107 33.26 13.44 -23.62
CA PHE A 107 32.51 12.91 -24.75
C PHE A 107 32.18 11.45 -24.49
N PHE A 108 30.94 11.04 -24.76
CA PHE A 108 30.47 9.69 -24.48
C PHE A 108 29.93 9.01 -25.74
N ASP A 109 29.99 7.69 -25.77
CA ASP A 109 29.37 6.87 -26.82
C ASP A 109 28.02 6.31 -26.36
N GLN A 110 27.87 6.11 -25.04
CA GLN A 110 26.62 5.76 -24.35
C GLN A 110 26.44 6.58 -23.06
N ALA A 111 25.21 6.90 -22.68
CA ALA A 111 24.91 7.60 -21.43
C ALA A 111 23.71 7.02 -20.69
N PHE A 112 23.83 6.89 -19.37
CA PHE A 112 22.77 6.48 -18.45
C PHE A 112 22.51 7.60 -17.44
N ILE A 113 21.33 8.20 -17.50
CA ILE A 113 20.94 9.38 -16.72
C ILE A 113 19.78 8.99 -15.79
N PHE A 114 19.97 9.20 -14.49
CA PHE A 114 18.98 8.90 -13.43
C PHE A 114 18.55 10.19 -12.72
N PRO A 115 17.55 10.94 -13.22
CA PRO A 115 17.19 12.23 -12.65
C PRO A 115 16.76 12.14 -11.18
N GLU A 116 17.15 13.12 -10.38
CA GLU A 116 16.66 13.29 -9.01
C GLU A 116 15.18 13.75 -9.03
N PRO A 117 14.31 13.25 -8.13
CA PRO A 117 12.94 13.74 -8.03
C PRO A 117 12.89 15.17 -7.50
N ALA A 118 11.91 15.94 -7.97
CA ALA A 118 11.41 17.09 -7.24
C ALA A 118 10.21 16.68 -6.39
N PHE A 119 9.85 17.51 -5.40
CA PHE A 119 8.72 17.27 -4.51
C PHE A 119 7.74 18.43 -4.61
N GLN A 120 6.57 18.15 -5.20
CA GLN A 120 5.48 19.10 -5.34
C GLN A 120 4.70 19.20 -4.03
N ALA A 121 4.73 20.38 -3.41
CA ALA A 121 3.91 20.69 -2.25
C ALA A 121 2.42 20.72 -2.60
N PRO A 122 1.52 20.37 -1.67
CA PRO A 122 0.10 20.63 -1.84
C PRO A 122 -0.16 22.14 -1.89
N ARG A 123 -1.22 22.55 -2.61
CA ARG A 123 -1.48 23.98 -2.91
C ARG A 123 -1.68 24.84 -1.66
N PHE A 124 -2.21 24.25 -0.60
CA PHE A 124 -2.50 24.93 0.65
C PHE A 124 -1.30 24.93 1.62
N ALA A 125 -0.20 24.21 1.33
CA ALA A 125 0.96 24.23 2.20
C ALA A 125 1.60 25.63 2.20
N PRO A 126 1.93 26.18 3.39
CA PRO A 126 2.61 27.46 3.48
C PRO A 126 4.02 27.39 2.89
N SER A 127 4.51 28.54 2.44
CA SER A 127 5.91 28.67 2.00
C SER A 127 6.85 28.31 3.15
N GLY A 128 7.73 27.33 2.92
CA GLY A 128 8.66 26.82 3.94
C GLY A 128 8.05 25.81 4.92
N GLY A 129 6.84 25.29 4.68
CA GLY A 129 6.27 24.19 5.44
C GLY A 129 7.14 22.92 5.41
N LEU A 130 6.96 22.04 6.40
CA LEU A 130 7.68 20.76 6.46
C LEU A 130 7.07 19.78 5.44
N LEU A 131 7.74 19.62 4.29
CA LEU A 131 7.27 18.78 3.19
C LEU A 131 7.87 17.37 3.29
N TRP A 132 7.08 16.36 3.61
CA TRP A 132 7.54 14.97 3.64
C TRP A 132 7.45 14.33 2.24
N PRO A 133 8.41 13.49 1.81
CA PRO A 133 9.63 13.02 2.50
C PRO A 133 10.90 13.83 2.15
N GLN A 134 10.82 15.15 1.90
CA GLN A 134 12.02 15.94 1.60
C GLN A 134 13.05 15.82 2.73
N SER A 135 14.35 15.74 2.40
CA SER A 135 15.41 15.56 3.40
C SER A 135 15.33 16.61 4.51
N SER A 136 15.06 17.87 4.19
CA SER A 136 14.92 18.96 5.17
C SER A 136 13.84 18.68 6.22
N CYS A 137 12.68 18.15 5.80
CA CYS A 137 11.60 17.74 6.69
C CYS A 137 12.02 16.55 7.56
N VAL A 138 12.63 15.52 6.96
CA VAL A 138 13.10 14.34 7.69
C VAL A 138 14.16 14.73 8.73
N GLU A 139 15.10 15.60 8.36
CA GLU A 139 16.11 16.14 9.27
C GLU A 139 15.48 16.88 10.44
N HIS A 140 14.47 17.73 10.18
CA HIS A 140 13.74 18.42 11.22
C HIS A 140 13.08 17.42 12.18
N VAL A 141 12.39 16.41 11.66
CA VAL A 141 11.72 15.38 12.47
C VAL A 141 12.72 14.60 13.32
N VAL A 142 13.81 14.13 12.74
CA VAL A 142 14.83 13.34 13.44
C VAL A 142 15.56 14.18 14.50
N ASN A 143 16.00 15.39 14.15
CA ASN A 143 16.80 16.22 15.06
C ASN A 143 15.97 16.75 16.25
N ASN A 144 14.66 16.94 16.07
CA ASN A 144 13.77 17.45 17.12
C ASN A 144 12.91 16.37 17.77
N TRP A 145 13.16 15.09 17.48
CA TRP A 145 12.28 13.98 17.85
C TRP A 145 11.81 14.00 19.32
N GLY A 146 12.72 14.27 20.26
CA GLY A 146 12.41 14.34 21.69
C GLY A 146 11.46 15.47 22.10
N HIS A 147 11.34 16.52 21.27
CA HIS A 147 10.55 17.73 21.53
C HIS A 147 9.24 17.81 20.73
N LEU A 148 9.00 16.86 19.81
CA LEU A 148 7.75 16.80 19.06
C LEU A 148 6.66 16.18 19.92
N GLU A 149 5.65 16.95 20.32
CA GLU A 149 4.54 16.48 21.16
C GLU A 149 3.19 16.48 20.43
N ALA A 150 2.93 17.45 19.56
CA ALA A 150 1.67 17.58 18.84
C ALA A 150 1.92 17.66 17.33
N ILE A 151 1.98 16.50 16.68
CA ILE A 151 2.30 16.38 15.25
C ILE A 151 1.02 16.19 14.46
N GLN A 152 0.86 16.93 13.37
CA GLN A 152 -0.21 16.73 12.40
C GLN A 152 0.40 16.37 11.05
N VAL A 153 -0.07 15.29 10.44
CA VAL A 153 0.27 14.86 9.08
C VAL A 153 -0.90 15.19 8.18
N VAL A 154 -0.66 15.97 7.13
CA VAL A 154 -1.70 16.41 6.20
C VAL A 154 -1.41 15.90 4.80
N GLY A 155 -2.27 15.01 4.30
CA GLY A 155 -2.22 14.43 2.97
C GLY A 155 -2.10 12.90 2.94
N ASN A 156 -2.15 12.35 1.72
CA ASN A 156 -2.15 10.91 1.48
C ASN A 156 -0.73 10.35 1.27
N ASP A 157 0.09 10.39 2.32
CA ASP A 157 1.34 9.62 2.36
C ASP A 157 1.45 8.88 3.70
N MET A 158 1.35 7.55 3.64
CA MET A 158 1.41 6.70 4.82
C MET A 158 2.83 6.54 5.36
N SER A 159 3.87 6.95 4.62
CA SER A 159 5.27 6.83 5.07
C SER A 159 5.60 7.80 6.21
N ALA A 160 4.99 8.98 6.25
CA ALA A 160 5.09 9.91 7.38
C ALA A 160 4.43 9.31 8.64
N VAL A 161 3.22 8.79 8.48
CA VAL A 161 2.47 8.10 9.55
C VAL A 161 3.24 6.88 10.07
N GLN A 162 3.86 6.13 9.16
CA GLN A 162 4.70 5.00 9.47
C GLN A 162 5.88 5.41 10.38
N ALA A 163 6.58 6.49 10.05
CA ALA A 163 7.68 6.99 10.87
C ALA A 163 7.22 7.35 12.30
N LEU A 164 6.05 7.99 12.41
CA LEU A 164 5.47 8.38 13.71
C LEU A 164 5.04 7.16 14.53
N ALA A 165 4.37 6.19 13.89
CA ALA A 165 3.95 4.94 14.53
C ALA A 165 5.16 4.12 15.01
N CYS A 166 6.22 3.98 14.20
CA CYS A 166 7.46 3.27 14.55
C CYS A 166 8.18 3.84 15.78
N GLY A 167 8.02 5.13 16.06
CA GLY A 167 8.60 5.74 17.23
C GLY A 167 7.58 6.14 18.31
N GLU A 168 6.38 5.56 18.26
CA GLU A 168 5.30 5.70 19.25
C GLU A 168 4.96 7.17 19.57
N LYS A 169 4.96 8.02 18.55
CA LYS A 169 4.52 9.42 18.67
C LYS A 169 3.01 9.51 18.52
N SER A 170 2.38 10.32 19.36
CA SER A 170 1.00 10.76 19.12
C SER A 170 0.96 11.70 17.91
N PHE A 171 -0.04 11.52 17.06
CA PHE A 171 -0.20 12.34 15.87
C PHE A 171 -1.67 12.46 15.47
N GLU A 172 -1.99 13.51 14.73
CA GLU A 172 -3.22 13.61 13.96
C GLU A 172 -2.90 13.38 12.48
N TRP A 173 -3.68 12.54 11.80
CA TRP A 173 -3.56 12.32 10.38
C TRP A 173 -4.82 12.77 9.66
N VAL A 174 -4.68 13.82 8.84
CA VAL A 174 -5.73 14.35 7.98
C VAL A 174 -5.48 13.87 6.57
N ARG A 175 -6.36 13.02 6.04
CA ARG A 175 -6.21 12.41 4.71
C ARG A 175 -7.47 12.56 3.87
N SER A 176 -7.35 12.51 2.54
CA SER A 176 -8.50 12.73 1.66
C SER A 176 -9.18 11.46 1.21
N GLN A 177 -8.47 10.33 1.30
CA GLN A 177 -8.95 9.05 0.84
C GLN A 177 -8.28 7.89 1.60
N ASN A 178 -8.89 6.73 1.48
CA ASN A 178 -8.35 5.48 2.00
C ASN A 178 -7.30 4.89 1.05
N PHE A 179 -6.36 4.14 1.60
CA PHE A 179 -5.32 3.41 0.86
C PHE A 179 -5.76 1.98 0.51
N PHE A 180 -6.74 1.47 1.26
CA PHE A 180 -7.31 0.14 1.12
C PHE A 180 -8.83 0.20 1.06
N SER A 181 -9.48 -0.94 0.77
CA SER A 181 -10.89 -1.16 1.01
C SER A 181 -11.29 -0.82 2.44
N ARG A 182 -12.56 -0.43 2.62
CA ARG A 182 -13.10 0.11 3.88
C ARG A 182 -12.75 -0.75 5.09
N GLN A 183 -12.84 -2.08 4.97
CA GLN A 183 -12.57 -3.02 6.06
C GLN A 183 -11.08 -3.10 6.42
N VAL A 184 -10.21 -3.17 5.42
CA VAL A 184 -8.76 -3.20 5.66
C VAL A 184 -8.29 -1.86 6.21
N GLN A 185 -8.83 -0.76 5.67
CA GLN A 185 -8.51 0.58 6.16
C GLN A 185 -8.98 0.78 7.60
N PHE A 186 -10.19 0.36 7.96
CA PHE A 186 -10.68 0.43 9.33
C PHE A 186 -9.75 -0.29 10.30
N PHE A 187 -9.29 -1.49 9.94
CA PHE A 187 -8.34 -2.24 10.76
C PHE A 187 -7.03 -1.47 11.00
N VAL A 188 -6.48 -0.87 9.95
CA VAL A 188 -5.27 -0.04 10.04
C VAL A 188 -5.53 1.20 10.91
N ASP A 189 -6.66 1.86 10.72
CA ASP A 189 -7.02 3.08 11.46
C ASP A 189 -7.18 2.79 12.96
N GLU A 190 -7.88 1.72 13.34
CA GLU A 190 -8.02 1.33 14.74
C GLU A 190 -6.69 0.96 15.39
N TYR A 191 -5.81 0.28 14.65
CA TYR A 191 -4.47 0.00 15.12
C TYR A 191 -3.68 1.30 15.38
N LEU A 192 -3.70 2.25 14.44
CA LEU A 192 -3.04 3.53 14.60
C LEU A 192 -3.63 4.34 15.77
N LYS A 193 -4.96 4.32 15.95
CA LYS A 193 -5.63 4.98 17.09
C LYS A 193 -5.18 4.42 18.43
N SER A 194 -5.04 3.10 18.53
CA SER A 194 -4.53 2.47 19.76
C SER A 194 -3.09 2.82 20.10
N ARG A 195 -2.34 3.36 19.13
CA ARG A 195 -0.97 3.85 19.27
C ARG A 195 -0.91 5.37 19.49
N GLY A 196 -2.04 6.03 19.80
CA GLY A 196 -2.09 7.47 20.03
C GLY A 196 -2.32 8.30 18.76
N GLY A 197 -2.74 7.67 17.66
CA GLY A 197 -3.16 8.35 16.45
C GLY A 197 -4.59 8.90 16.53
N SER A 198 -4.80 10.07 15.95
CA SER A 198 -6.12 10.60 15.58
C SER A 198 -6.22 10.62 14.05
N ILE A 199 -7.37 10.28 13.48
CA ILE A 199 -7.53 10.19 12.01
C ILE A 199 -8.79 10.96 11.61
N SER A 200 -8.62 11.88 10.67
CA SER A 200 -9.68 12.73 10.11
C SER A 200 -9.69 12.59 8.59
N ILE A 201 -10.89 12.45 8.02
CA ILE A 201 -11.08 12.40 6.56
C ILE A 201 -11.56 13.77 6.06
N CYS A 202 -10.85 14.35 5.11
CA CYS A 202 -11.21 15.62 4.47
C CYS A 202 -11.17 15.46 2.94
N SER A 203 -12.35 15.31 2.33
CA SER A 203 -12.49 15.04 0.89
C SER A 203 -11.88 16.12 -0.01
N ASP A 204 -11.88 17.38 0.44
CA ASP A 204 -11.46 18.55 -0.34
C ASP A 204 -10.04 19.03 -0.02
N LEU A 205 -9.21 18.19 0.62
CA LEU A 205 -7.81 18.48 0.92
C LEU A 205 -7.03 19.01 -0.28
N ASP A 206 -7.32 18.60 -1.52
CA ASP A 206 -6.61 19.12 -2.70
C ASP A 206 -6.94 20.58 -3.04
N ARG A 207 -8.00 21.15 -2.44
CA ARG A 207 -8.55 22.48 -2.75
C ARG A 207 -8.47 23.45 -1.58
N GLU A 208 -8.73 22.98 -0.37
CA GLU A 208 -8.80 23.81 0.82
C GLU A 208 -7.83 23.29 1.88
N SER A 209 -7.19 24.21 2.61
CA SER A 209 -6.49 23.83 3.83
C SER A 209 -7.56 23.29 4.79
N PRO A 210 -7.37 22.13 5.43
CA PRO A 210 -8.24 21.75 6.53
C PRO A 210 -8.27 22.91 7.53
N GLU A 211 -9.45 23.25 8.07
CA GLU A 211 -9.56 24.18 9.19
C GLU A 211 -8.72 23.61 10.34
N THR A 212 -7.52 24.11 10.41
CA THR A 212 -6.50 23.67 11.32
C THR A 212 -6.19 24.94 12.06
N GLU A 213 -6.32 24.89 13.38
CA GLU A 213 -5.92 25.94 14.29
C GLU A 213 -4.38 26.08 14.24
N HIS A 214 -3.85 26.46 13.06
CA HIS A 214 -2.44 26.45 12.69
C HIS A 214 -1.66 27.51 13.47
N GLU A 215 -2.32 28.58 13.90
CA GLU A 215 -1.63 29.76 14.45
C GLU A 215 -1.70 29.88 15.98
N GLU A 216 -2.55 29.11 16.68
CA GLU A 216 -2.71 29.24 18.14
C GLU A 216 -2.24 28.02 18.96
N THR A 217 -1.97 26.86 18.32
CA THR A 217 -1.81 25.58 19.05
C THR A 217 -0.38 25.07 19.22
N GLY A 218 0.62 25.67 18.56
CA GLY A 218 2.02 25.22 18.65
C GLY A 218 2.32 23.84 18.04
N ARG A 219 1.40 23.31 17.20
CA ARG A 219 1.54 22.00 16.55
C ARG A 219 2.59 22.00 15.44
N THR A 220 3.35 20.90 15.33
CA THR A 220 4.24 20.65 14.18
C THR A 220 3.43 20.04 13.05
N VAL A 221 3.33 20.72 11.91
CA VAL A 221 2.55 20.24 10.75
C VAL A 221 3.49 19.75 9.66
N VAL A 222 3.28 18.50 9.25
CA VAL A 222 3.98 17.82 8.16
C VAL A 222 3.02 17.67 6.99
N TYR A 223 3.37 18.25 5.85
CA TYR A 223 2.58 18.18 4.63
C TYR A 223 3.14 17.10 3.72
N CYS A 224 2.29 16.17 3.30
CA CYS A 224 2.67 15.13 2.37
C CYS A 224 2.84 15.74 0.97
N SER A 225 4.06 15.70 0.45
CA SER A 225 4.38 16.15 -0.90
C SER A 225 4.26 15.01 -1.91
N ARG A 226 4.20 15.36 -3.20
CA ARG A 226 4.18 14.41 -4.30
C ARG A 226 5.52 14.41 -5.03
N PRO A 227 6.17 13.25 -5.26
CA PRO A 227 7.37 13.17 -6.06
C PRO A 227 6.99 13.39 -7.52
N VAL A 228 7.73 14.25 -8.20
CA VAL A 228 7.51 14.59 -9.60
C VAL A 228 8.84 14.64 -10.33
N LEU A 229 8.79 14.51 -11.65
CA LEU A 229 9.97 14.74 -12.48
C LEU A 229 10.37 16.22 -12.43
N ASP A 230 11.63 16.51 -12.09
CA ASP A 230 12.17 17.88 -12.08
C ASP A 230 12.47 18.36 -13.51
N LEU A 231 11.42 18.84 -14.17
CA LEU A 231 11.50 19.29 -15.57
C LEU A 231 12.44 20.48 -15.73
N GLU A 232 12.41 21.41 -14.78
CA GLU A 232 13.22 22.64 -14.85
C GLU A 232 14.70 22.31 -14.70
N ARG A 233 15.06 21.37 -13.81
CA ARG A 233 16.43 20.87 -13.72
C ARG A 233 16.88 20.12 -14.96
N LEU A 234 16.03 19.27 -15.54
CA LEU A 234 16.36 18.56 -16.79
C LEU A 234 16.65 19.54 -17.94
N LYS A 235 15.79 20.55 -18.12
CA LYS A 235 16.03 21.62 -19.11
C LYS A 235 17.32 22.40 -18.80
N ALA A 236 17.57 22.73 -17.53
CA ALA A 236 18.79 23.41 -17.12
C ALA A 236 20.06 22.57 -17.38
N MET A 237 19.93 21.24 -17.36
CA MET A 237 20.96 20.29 -17.75
C MET A 237 21.07 20.10 -19.28
N GLY A 238 20.22 20.71 -20.11
CA GLY A 238 20.23 20.54 -21.57
C GLY A 238 19.47 19.30 -22.07
N ILE A 239 18.54 18.77 -21.27
CA ILE A 239 17.71 17.60 -21.58
C ILE A 239 16.26 18.07 -21.84
N ASP A 240 16.01 18.63 -23.02
CA ASP A 240 14.69 19.14 -23.41
C ASP A 240 13.84 18.09 -24.15
N SER A 241 14.46 17.37 -25.10
CA SER A 241 13.77 16.55 -26.12
C SER A 241 13.00 15.31 -25.62
N PRO A 242 13.31 14.66 -24.49
CA PRO A 242 12.54 13.50 -24.03
C PRO A 242 11.57 13.79 -22.88
N VAL A 243 11.40 15.06 -22.46
CA VAL A 243 10.62 15.42 -21.27
C VAL A 243 9.18 14.90 -21.32
N GLU A 244 8.50 15.04 -22.47
CA GLU A 244 7.12 14.57 -22.63
C GLU A 244 7.02 13.05 -22.52
N TYR A 245 7.94 12.31 -23.15
CA TYR A 245 7.95 10.84 -23.09
C TYR A 245 8.29 10.31 -21.70
N LEU A 246 9.19 11.01 -21.00
CA LEU A 246 9.54 10.68 -19.63
C LEU A 246 8.34 10.80 -18.70
N GLN A 247 7.48 11.80 -18.87
CA GLN A 247 6.27 12.00 -18.04
C GLN A 247 5.31 10.80 -18.04
N ASP A 248 5.26 10.03 -19.14
CA ASP A 248 4.31 8.93 -19.31
C ASP A 248 4.94 7.56 -19.06
N SER A 249 6.19 7.34 -19.50
CA SER A 249 6.84 6.02 -19.48
C SER A 249 7.85 5.84 -18.34
N GLY A 250 8.35 6.94 -17.77
CA GLY A 250 9.45 6.95 -16.82
C GLY A 250 10.81 6.49 -17.37
N VAL A 251 10.91 6.07 -18.64
CA VAL A 251 12.17 5.65 -19.26
C VAL A 251 12.22 6.07 -20.70
N TYR A 252 13.23 6.83 -21.09
CA TYR A 252 13.55 7.18 -22.48
C TYR A 252 14.82 6.46 -22.94
N ILE A 253 14.78 5.85 -24.13
CA ILE A 253 15.93 5.22 -24.77
C ILE A 253 16.00 5.67 -26.23
N GLN A 254 17.08 6.33 -26.62
CA GLN A 254 17.35 6.68 -28.02
C GLN A 254 18.85 6.88 -28.24
N ASP A 255 19.39 6.46 -29.39
CA ASP A 255 20.76 6.76 -29.83
C ASP A 255 21.86 6.45 -28.78
N ASN A 256 21.72 5.33 -28.05
CA ASN A 256 22.57 4.88 -26.93
C ASN A 256 22.51 5.75 -25.66
N ILE A 257 21.49 6.59 -25.53
CA ILE A 257 21.21 7.39 -24.35
C ILE A 257 19.98 6.82 -23.67
N CYS A 258 20.10 6.48 -22.38
CA CYS A 258 19.00 6.07 -21.53
C CYS A 258 18.79 7.10 -20.43
N ILE A 259 17.55 7.54 -20.25
CA ILE A 259 17.12 8.37 -19.14
C ILE A 259 16.04 7.62 -18.38
N ALA A 260 16.29 7.26 -17.14
CA ALA A 260 15.35 6.53 -16.29
C ALA A 260 14.88 7.43 -15.13
N ALA A 261 13.66 7.94 -15.26
CA ALA A 261 12.97 8.84 -14.35
C ALA A 261 11.79 8.12 -13.66
N PRO A 262 12.02 7.43 -12.54
CA PRO A 262 11.01 6.58 -11.92
C PRO A 262 9.80 7.34 -11.33
N TYR A 263 9.88 8.67 -11.24
CA TYR A 263 8.88 9.53 -10.59
C TYR A 263 7.86 10.14 -11.57
N ALA A 264 7.81 9.58 -12.78
CA ALA A 264 6.91 10.04 -13.82
C ALA A 264 5.65 9.17 -13.89
N ALA A 265 4.61 9.55 -13.16
CA ALA A 265 3.25 9.07 -13.39
C ALA A 265 2.23 10.13 -12.97
N ARG A 266 1.22 10.36 -13.80
CA ARG A 266 0.11 11.31 -13.56
C ARG A 266 -0.83 10.88 -12.42
N ASP A 267 -0.92 9.59 -12.12
CA ASP A 267 -1.92 9.03 -11.20
C ASP A 267 -1.42 8.97 -9.75
N TYR A 268 -1.24 10.15 -9.16
CA TYR A 268 -1.05 10.27 -7.72
C TYR A 268 -2.40 10.43 -7.04
N PRO A 269 -2.83 9.35 -6.37
CA PRO A 269 -2.69 9.32 -4.92
C PRO A 269 -1.82 8.14 -4.43
N ARG A 270 -0.83 7.74 -5.24
CA ARG A 270 -0.02 6.52 -5.10
C ARG A 270 1.47 6.88 -4.96
N HIS A 271 2.01 7.12 -3.77
CA HIS A 271 3.48 7.27 -3.58
C HIS A 271 4.17 5.89 -3.47
N PRO A 272 5.46 5.80 -3.84
CA PRO A 272 5.97 5.83 -5.21
C PRO A 272 5.92 4.41 -5.83
N THR A 273 6.26 4.28 -7.10
CA THR A 273 6.86 3.03 -7.57
C THR A 273 7.93 2.59 -6.57
N SER A 274 7.88 1.34 -6.11
CA SER A 274 8.89 0.83 -5.18
C SER A 274 10.28 1.18 -5.68
N MET A 275 11.20 1.59 -4.80
CA MET A 275 12.62 1.77 -5.16
C MET A 275 13.15 0.59 -5.99
N GLU A 276 12.67 -0.61 -5.68
CA GLU A 276 12.97 -1.83 -6.43
C GLU A 276 12.50 -1.74 -7.89
N TYR A 277 11.26 -1.33 -8.17
CA TYR A 277 10.78 -1.17 -9.54
C TYR A 277 11.57 -0.11 -10.31
N SER A 278 11.85 1.02 -9.67
CA SER A 278 12.68 2.10 -10.21
C SER A 278 14.08 1.60 -10.59
N LEU A 279 14.69 0.85 -9.68
CA LEU A 279 16.00 0.22 -9.87
C LEU A 279 15.95 -0.82 -10.99
N GLN A 280 15.00 -1.78 -10.95
CA GLN A 280 14.88 -2.83 -11.96
C GLN A 280 14.65 -2.26 -13.35
N THR A 281 13.81 -1.24 -13.47
CA THR A 281 13.52 -0.55 -14.72
C THR A 281 14.76 0.16 -15.29
N GLY A 282 15.52 0.83 -14.43
CA GLY A 282 16.81 1.42 -14.80
C GLY A 282 17.85 0.37 -15.22
N LEU A 283 17.99 -0.72 -14.47
CA LEU A 283 18.95 -1.79 -14.77
C LEU A 283 18.58 -2.57 -16.04
N PHE A 284 17.30 -2.82 -16.26
CA PHE A 284 16.78 -3.40 -17.49
C PHE A 284 17.21 -2.57 -18.72
N ALA A 285 17.06 -1.25 -18.64
CA ALA A 285 17.46 -0.35 -19.72
C ALA A 285 18.99 -0.35 -19.94
N VAL A 286 19.76 -0.40 -18.84
CA VAL A 286 21.22 -0.53 -18.90
C VAL A 286 21.65 -1.82 -19.60
N GLN A 287 21.10 -2.96 -19.20
CA GLN A 287 21.40 -4.26 -19.82
C GLN A 287 21.04 -4.28 -21.30
N SER A 288 19.83 -3.82 -21.64
CA SER A 288 19.33 -3.73 -23.02
C SER A 288 20.28 -2.95 -23.93
N LEU A 289 20.78 -1.80 -23.47
CA LEU A 289 21.72 -0.97 -24.24
C LEU A 289 23.15 -1.54 -24.28
N LEU A 290 23.52 -2.40 -23.34
CA LEU A 290 24.80 -3.10 -23.33
C LEU A 290 24.79 -4.39 -24.14
N GLY A 291 23.64 -4.74 -24.76
CA GLY A 291 23.49 -5.91 -25.62
C GLY A 291 23.09 -7.19 -24.88
N ASP A 292 22.70 -7.08 -23.62
CA ASP A 292 22.04 -8.13 -22.84
C ASP A 292 20.52 -7.97 -23.02
N ASP A 293 19.74 -9.03 -23.21
CA ASP A 293 18.28 -8.96 -23.43
C ASP A 293 17.52 -9.52 -22.22
N PRO A 294 17.51 -8.80 -21.07
CA PRO A 294 16.85 -9.29 -19.87
C PRO A 294 15.33 -9.22 -20.01
N PRO A 295 14.57 -10.07 -19.28
CA PRO A 295 13.12 -9.94 -19.23
C PRO A 295 12.72 -8.57 -18.65
N ARG A 296 11.68 -7.96 -19.24
CA ARG A 296 11.15 -6.68 -18.77
C ARG A 296 10.65 -6.79 -17.32
N PRO A 297 11.00 -5.85 -16.43
CA PRO A 297 10.53 -5.85 -15.06
C PRO A 297 9.00 -5.81 -14.99
N PRO A 298 8.38 -6.71 -14.22
CA PRO A 298 6.93 -6.74 -14.06
C PRO A 298 6.46 -5.61 -13.14
N GLN A 299 5.37 -4.93 -13.51
CA GLN A 299 4.67 -4.00 -12.62
C GLN A 299 3.75 -4.77 -11.67
N LYS A 300 4.27 -5.23 -10.53
CA LYS A 300 3.49 -5.95 -9.51
C LYS A 300 2.48 -5.06 -8.77
N ASN A 301 2.74 -3.74 -8.70
CA ASN A 301 2.01 -2.78 -7.88
C ASN A 301 1.90 -3.19 -6.40
N THR A 302 2.85 -3.99 -5.90
CA THR A 302 2.92 -4.41 -4.50
C THR A 302 3.45 -3.28 -3.62
N ARG A 303 2.82 -3.08 -2.46
CA ARG A 303 3.17 -2.07 -1.47
C ARG A 303 2.99 -2.65 -0.07
N SER A 304 3.86 -2.23 0.84
CA SER A 304 3.74 -2.58 2.26
C SER A 304 4.30 -1.46 3.12
N TRP A 305 3.66 -1.22 4.25
CA TRP A 305 4.07 -0.30 5.31
C TRP A 305 4.23 -1.09 6.61
N ASN A 306 5.22 -0.74 7.43
CA ASN A 306 5.48 -1.36 8.74
C ASN A 306 5.24 -0.32 9.85
N MET A 307 4.12 -0.44 10.56
CA MET A 307 3.69 0.49 11.60
C MET A 307 3.93 -0.14 12.99
N ALA A 308 5.20 -0.26 13.38
CA ALA A 308 5.60 -0.81 14.69
C ALA A 308 5.02 -2.23 14.99
N GLY A 309 5.21 -3.18 14.08
CA GLY A 309 4.80 -4.58 14.27
C GLY A 309 3.47 -4.96 13.61
N LEU A 310 2.69 -3.99 13.14
CA LEU A 310 1.64 -4.22 12.16
C LEU A 310 2.17 -3.92 10.76
N HIS A 311 2.09 -4.88 9.85
CA HIS A 311 2.24 -4.62 8.43
C HIS A 311 0.88 -4.38 7.80
N ALA A 312 0.79 -3.42 6.88
CA ALA A 312 -0.35 -3.29 5.98
C ALA A 312 0.16 -3.14 4.56
N GLY A 313 -0.55 -3.71 3.59
CA GLY A 313 -0.07 -3.71 2.22
C GLY A 313 -1.15 -4.09 1.22
N SER A 314 -0.82 -3.90 -0.04
CA SER A 314 -1.64 -4.31 -1.18
C SER A 314 -0.79 -4.80 -2.34
N ALA A 315 -1.37 -5.61 -3.21
CA ALA A 315 -0.78 -6.06 -4.46
C ALA A 315 -1.86 -6.16 -5.54
N GLY A 316 -1.52 -5.83 -6.79
CA GLY A 316 -2.47 -5.89 -7.91
C GLY A 316 -3.60 -4.86 -7.81
N LEU A 317 -4.83 -5.29 -8.07
CA LEU A 317 -6.04 -4.47 -8.13
C LEU A 317 -6.97 -4.75 -6.96
N ASN A 318 -7.52 -3.70 -6.37
CA ASN A 318 -8.69 -3.82 -5.50
C ASN A 318 -9.99 -3.97 -6.33
N PRO A 319 -11.15 -4.31 -5.72
CA PRO A 319 -12.39 -4.53 -6.46
C PRO A 319 -12.82 -3.35 -7.33
N GLN A 320 -12.71 -2.12 -6.82
CA GLN A 320 -13.07 -0.92 -7.57
C GLN A 320 -12.16 -0.73 -8.79
N GLN A 321 -10.84 -0.86 -8.60
CA GLN A 321 -9.86 -0.76 -9.69
C GLN A 321 -10.02 -1.90 -10.71
N ALA A 322 -10.39 -3.09 -10.27
CA ALA A 322 -10.69 -4.22 -11.15
C ALA A 322 -11.91 -3.92 -12.03
N LEU A 323 -12.98 -3.37 -11.45
CA LEU A 323 -14.17 -2.94 -12.18
C LEU A 323 -13.85 -1.82 -13.19
N GLU A 324 -13.09 -0.80 -12.78
CA GLU A 324 -12.63 0.29 -13.66
C GLU A 324 -11.80 -0.22 -14.85
N LYS A 325 -11.09 -1.35 -14.67
CA LYS A 325 -10.33 -2.03 -15.73
C LYS A 325 -11.15 -3.05 -16.54
N GLY A 326 -12.45 -3.14 -16.31
CA GLY A 326 -13.38 -4.00 -17.08
C GLY A 326 -13.38 -5.47 -16.67
N PHE A 327 -12.85 -5.82 -15.51
CA PHE A 327 -12.99 -7.17 -14.95
C PHE A 327 -14.36 -7.34 -14.28
N SER A 328 -14.73 -8.60 -14.03
CA SER A 328 -15.91 -8.97 -13.24
C SER A 328 -15.46 -9.39 -11.83
N PRO A 329 -15.09 -8.47 -10.92
CA PRO A 329 -14.46 -8.86 -9.65
C PRO A 329 -15.41 -9.65 -8.75
N GLU A 330 -14.86 -10.69 -8.11
CA GLU A 330 -15.35 -11.32 -6.89
C GLU A 330 -14.26 -11.24 -5.83
N TRP A 331 -14.65 -11.20 -4.56
CA TRP A 331 -13.66 -11.11 -3.49
C TRP A 331 -14.05 -11.94 -2.27
N ALA A 332 -13.08 -12.15 -1.38
CA ALA A 332 -13.32 -12.70 -0.07
C ALA A 332 -12.54 -11.92 0.98
N ILE A 333 -13.20 -11.65 2.10
CA ILE A 333 -12.59 -10.99 3.25
C ILE A 333 -12.54 -12.00 4.40
N VAL A 334 -11.35 -12.18 4.96
CA VAL A 334 -11.11 -13.02 6.13
C VAL A 334 -10.41 -12.19 7.20
N SER A 335 -10.92 -12.30 8.42
CA SER A 335 -10.27 -11.84 9.64
C SER A 335 -9.91 -13.03 10.53
N GLY A 336 -8.93 -12.84 11.41
CA GLY A 336 -8.51 -13.88 12.35
C GLY A 336 -8.09 -13.35 13.72
N ALA A 337 -8.09 -14.29 14.67
CA ALA A 337 -8.37 -14.09 16.10
C ALA A 337 -7.47 -13.09 16.84
N ASP A 338 -7.85 -11.81 16.80
CA ASP A 338 -8.74 -11.21 17.81
C ASP A 338 -8.67 -9.67 17.72
N HIS A 339 -9.69 -8.98 17.18
CA HIS A 339 -9.76 -7.51 17.11
C HIS A 339 -8.56 -6.84 16.36
N PRO A 340 -8.72 -5.67 15.71
CA PRO A 340 -7.57 -4.88 15.26
C PRO A 340 -6.54 -4.53 16.35
N LEU A 341 -6.89 -4.76 17.62
CA LEU A 341 -6.14 -4.35 18.80
C LEU A 341 -5.46 -5.49 19.56
N LYS A 342 -5.60 -6.76 19.18
CA LYS A 342 -4.75 -7.82 19.77
C LYS A 342 -3.58 -8.15 18.86
N GLU A 343 -2.46 -8.49 19.49
CA GLU A 343 -1.15 -8.70 18.86
C GLU A 343 -1.11 -9.73 17.70
N ALA A 344 -2.15 -10.54 17.51
CA ALA A 344 -2.27 -11.57 16.48
C ALA A 344 -3.39 -11.31 15.44
N GLY A 345 -4.07 -10.16 15.52
CA GLY A 345 -5.15 -9.80 14.60
C GLY A 345 -4.67 -9.65 13.16
N HIS A 346 -5.52 -10.01 12.21
CA HIS A 346 -5.30 -9.74 10.80
C HIS A 346 -6.62 -9.57 10.05
N VAL A 347 -6.55 -8.88 8.92
CA VAL A 347 -7.59 -8.78 7.90
C VAL A 347 -6.95 -8.99 6.53
N LEU A 348 -7.59 -9.78 5.68
CA LEU A 348 -7.15 -10.04 4.32
C LEU A 348 -8.34 -9.98 3.38
N HIS A 349 -8.21 -9.16 2.35
CA HIS A 349 -9.15 -9.00 1.25
C HIS A 349 -8.48 -9.52 -0.04
N LEU A 350 -9.00 -10.60 -0.62
CA LEU A 350 -8.47 -11.19 -1.86
C LEU A 350 -9.48 -10.97 -3.00
N THR A 351 -9.02 -10.47 -4.14
CA THR A 351 -9.83 -10.15 -5.32
C THR A 351 -9.45 -11.05 -6.49
N VAL A 352 -10.45 -11.63 -7.15
CA VAL A 352 -10.32 -12.45 -8.35
C VAL A 352 -11.30 -12.00 -9.43
N ASP A 353 -11.04 -12.35 -10.68
CA ASP A 353 -12.00 -12.21 -11.77
C ASP A 353 -12.96 -13.40 -11.79
N LYS A 354 -14.27 -13.16 -11.87
CA LYS A 354 -15.30 -14.22 -11.90
C LYS A 354 -15.17 -15.11 -13.13
N ASP A 355 -14.87 -14.50 -14.27
CA ASP A 355 -14.94 -15.15 -15.57
C ASP A 355 -13.68 -15.99 -15.84
N SER A 356 -12.50 -15.39 -15.66
CA SER A 356 -11.22 -16.07 -15.89
C SER A 356 -10.66 -16.78 -14.66
N ARG A 357 -11.22 -16.55 -13.47
CA ARG A 357 -10.70 -17.02 -12.17
C ARG A 357 -9.30 -16.52 -11.82
N ARG A 358 -8.78 -15.54 -12.57
CA ARG A 358 -7.46 -14.95 -12.32
C ARG A 358 -7.44 -14.21 -11.00
N ILE A 359 -6.33 -14.33 -10.28
CA ILE A 359 -6.05 -13.51 -9.11
C ILE A 359 -5.73 -12.10 -9.59
N LEU A 360 -6.52 -11.12 -9.14
CA LEU A 360 -6.39 -9.73 -9.56
C LEU A 360 -5.59 -8.91 -8.55
N GLY A 361 -5.71 -9.23 -7.26
CA GLY A 361 -5.00 -8.52 -6.22
C GLY A 361 -5.42 -8.91 -4.81
N ALA A 362 -4.73 -8.35 -3.83
CA ALA A 362 -5.11 -8.46 -2.43
C ALA A 362 -4.73 -7.19 -1.66
N GLU A 363 -5.42 -6.97 -0.55
CA GLU A 363 -5.12 -5.97 0.46
C GLU A 363 -5.15 -6.66 1.82
N CYS A 364 -4.22 -6.35 2.70
CA CYS A 364 -4.25 -6.94 4.03
C CYS A 364 -3.51 -6.10 5.06
N ALA A 365 -3.89 -6.31 6.32
CA ALA A 365 -3.17 -5.84 7.48
C ALA A 365 -3.01 -6.99 8.49
N GLY A 366 -1.86 -7.06 9.14
CA GLY A 366 -1.47 -8.11 10.07
C GLY A 366 0.04 -8.26 10.15
N ARG A 367 0.54 -9.04 11.12
CA ARG A 367 1.99 -9.25 11.31
C ARG A 367 2.69 -9.81 10.05
N GLU A 368 2.02 -10.72 9.35
CA GLU A 368 2.56 -11.39 8.17
C GLU A 368 2.05 -10.77 6.85
N ALA A 369 1.40 -9.61 6.90
CA ALA A 369 0.76 -9.01 5.72
C ALA A 369 1.75 -8.75 4.58
N ALA A 370 2.98 -8.33 4.89
CA ALA A 370 4.05 -8.13 3.90
C ALA A 370 4.32 -9.42 3.07
N ALA A 371 4.46 -10.57 3.74
CA ALA A 371 4.68 -11.84 3.07
C ALA A 371 3.48 -12.27 2.20
N TRP A 372 2.26 -11.96 2.65
CA TRP A 372 1.04 -12.29 1.91
C TRP A 372 0.90 -11.45 0.64
N VAL A 373 1.17 -10.15 0.70
CA VAL A 373 1.10 -9.28 -0.48
C VAL A 373 2.21 -9.56 -1.47
N ASP A 374 3.40 -9.96 -1.03
CA ASP A 374 4.48 -10.39 -1.93
C ASP A 374 4.09 -11.66 -2.69
N MET A 375 3.52 -12.65 -2.00
CA MET A 375 3.01 -13.87 -2.63
C MET A 375 1.92 -13.55 -3.65
N VAL A 376 0.92 -12.74 -3.28
CA VAL A 376 -0.15 -12.36 -4.20
C VAL A 376 0.39 -11.55 -5.38
N GLY A 377 1.34 -10.64 -5.15
CA GLY A 377 2.00 -9.88 -6.22
C GLY A 377 2.67 -10.78 -7.25
N HIS A 378 3.32 -11.86 -6.79
CA HIS A 378 3.85 -12.89 -7.70
C HIS A 378 2.74 -13.62 -8.46
N LEU A 379 1.67 -14.05 -7.79
CA LEU A 379 0.54 -14.73 -8.44
C LEU A 379 -0.16 -13.86 -9.48
N VAL A 380 -0.34 -12.57 -9.19
CA VAL A 380 -0.89 -11.58 -10.13
C VAL A 380 0.01 -11.46 -11.36
N GLN A 381 1.33 -11.37 -11.16
CA GLN A 381 2.30 -11.28 -12.24
C GLN A 381 2.26 -12.50 -13.16
N GLU A 382 2.18 -13.71 -12.59
CA GLU A 382 2.13 -14.96 -13.36
C GLU A 382 0.74 -15.23 -13.97
N ASN A 383 -0.21 -14.31 -13.81
CA ASN A 383 -1.61 -14.49 -14.23
C ASN A 383 -2.23 -15.75 -13.63
N ALA A 384 -1.81 -16.13 -12.43
CA ALA A 384 -2.24 -17.33 -11.75
C ALA A 384 -3.76 -17.29 -11.49
N VAL A 385 -4.37 -18.47 -11.54
CA VAL A 385 -5.79 -18.64 -11.24
C VAL A 385 -5.99 -19.03 -9.78
N LEU A 386 -7.22 -18.91 -9.29
CA LEU A 386 -7.58 -19.24 -7.91
C LEU A 386 -7.13 -20.65 -7.49
N GLU A 387 -7.24 -21.63 -8.40
CA GLU A 387 -6.85 -23.02 -8.17
C GLU A 387 -5.36 -23.18 -7.86
N ASP A 388 -4.51 -22.31 -8.40
CA ASP A 388 -3.08 -22.34 -8.13
C ASP A 388 -2.83 -22.01 -6.66
N LEU A 389 -3.47 -20.95 -6.14
CA LEU A 389 -3.39 -20.57 -4.73
C LEU A 389 -3.94 -21.66 -3.79
N VAL A 390 -4.99 -22.37 -4.19
CA VAL A 390 -5.57 -23.47 -3.40
C VAL A 390 -4.58 -24.63 -3.25
N LYS A 391 -3.85 -24.96 -4.32
CA LYS A 391 -2.88 -26.05 -4.38
C LYS A 391 -1.56 -25.74 -3.67
N GLN A 392 -1.18 -24.46 -3.57
CA GLN A 392 0.09 -24.05 -2.96
C GLN A 392 0.24 -24.59 -1.54
N GLU A 393 1.40 -25.12 -1.17
CA GLU A 393 1.72 -25.36 0.24
C GLU A 393 2.14 -24.06 0.90
N MET A 394 1.61 -23.78 2.10
CA MET A 394 1.84 -22.50 2.78
C MET A 394 2.16 -22.74 4.23
N VAL A 395 3.24 -22.11 4.69
CA VAL A 395 3.57 -22.05 6.12
C VAL A 395 2.59 -21.08 6.77
N SER A 396 1.91 -21.52 7.83
CA SER A 396 1.02 -20.67 8.63
C SER A 396 1.49 -20.70 10.07
N PHE A 397 1.69 -19.53 10.65
CA PHE A 397 1.92 -19.41 12.08
C PHE A 397 0.57 -19.52 12.81
N GLY A 398 0.36 -20.62 13.54
CA GLY A 398 -0.84 -20.86 14.35
C GLY A 398 -1.64 -22.11 13.97
N PHE A 399 -2.63 -22.46 14.80
CA PHE A 399 -3.52 -23.60 14.59
C PHE A 399 -4.64 -23.22 13.61
N GLY A 400 -4.46 -23.50 12.31
CA GLY A 400 -5.52 -23.28 11.32
C GLY A 400 -5.03 -23.20 9.89
N LEU A 401 -5.97 -23.00 8.98
CA LEU A 401 -5.69 -22.77 7.57
C LEU A 401 -5.10 -21.36 7.37
N HIS A 402 -4.08 -21.24 6.52
CA HIS A 402 -3.48 -19.96 6.14
C HIS A 402 -4.55 -18.94 5.67
N PRO A 403 -4.48 -17.65 6.02
CA PRO A 403 -5.50 -16.65 5.65
C PRO A 403 -5.78 -16.57 4.15
N LEU A 404 -4.73 -16.54 3.30
CA LEU A 404 -4.90 -16.60 1.84
C LEU A 404 -5.65 -17.86 1.39
N LYS A 405 -5.38 -19.03 1.97
CA LYS A 405 -6.11 -20.26 1.66
C LYS A 405 -7.57 -20.22 2.14
N LYS A 406 -7.85 -19.55 3.26
CA LYS A 406 -9.24 -19.33 3.70
C LYS A 406 -10.00 -18.49 2.68
N CYS A 407 -9.42 -17.36 2.24
CA CYS A 407 -10.02 -16.55 1.16
C CYS A 407 -10.20 -17.37 -0.12
N ALA A 408 -9.19 -18.14 -0.52
CA ALA A 408 -9.26 -18.95 -1.73
C ALA A 408 -10.42 -19.94 -1.70
N ARG A 409 -10.62 -20.64 -0.57
CA ARG A 409 -11.74 -21.58 -0.39
C ARG A 409 -13.10 -20.90 -0.33
N ILE A 410 -13.18 -19.69 0.23
CA ILE A 410 -14.40 -18.88 0.19
C ILE A 410 -14.73 -18.53 -1.27
N LEU A 411 -13.75 -18.06 -2.03
CA LEU A 411 -13.89 -17.76 -3.45
C LEU A 411 -14.26 -18.99 -4.27
N GLU A 412 -13.68 -20.17 -4.01
CA GLU A 412 -14.07 -21.43 -4.66
C GLU A 412 -15.56 -21.73 -4.42
N ASN A 413 -16.07 -21.50 -3.20
CA ASN A 413 -17.48 -21.67 -2.90
C ASN A 413 -18.33 -20.63 -3.63
N LYS A 414 -17.95 -19.36 -3.63
CA LYS A 414 -18.70 -18.29 -4.32
C LYS A 414 -18.77 -18.54 -5.83
N LEU A 415 -17.66 -18.90 -6.45
CA LEU A 415 -17.58 -19.14 -7.90
C LEU A 415 -18.18 -20.49 -8.32
N GLY A 416 -18.17 -21.49 -7.43
CA GLY A 416 -18.67 -22.84 -7.71
C GLY A 416 -20.11 -23.11 -7.25
N SER A 417 -20.76 -22.16 -6.57
CA SER A 417 -22.11 -22.35 -6.02
C SER A 417 -22.97 -21.10 -6.20
N ARG A 418 -24.28 -21.22 -5.97
CA ARG A 418 -25.20 -20.07 -5.91
C ARG A 418 -25.22 -19.40 -4.52
N ILE A 419 -24.12 -19.48 -3.77
CA ILE A 419 -23.97 -18.80 -2.47
C ILE A 419 -23.22 -17.50 -2.75
N LEU A 420 -23.87 -16.37 -2.48
CA LEU A 420 -23.31 -15.05 -2.68
C LEU A 420 -22.68 -14.53 -1.38
N GLY A 421 -21.66 -13.71 -1.49
CA GLY A 421 -21.22 -12.87 -0.37
C GLY A 421 -22.08 -11.62 -0.28
N ILE A 422 -22.24 -11.11 0.93
CA ILE A 422 -22.71 -9.73 1.15
C ILE A 422 -21.74 -9.08 2.12
N ASN A 423 -21.25 -7.89 1.78
CA ASN A 423 -20.33 -7.20 2.67
C ASN A 423 -21.10 -6.45 3.79
N PRO A 424 -20.44 -6.08 4.91
CA PRO A 424 -21.12 -5.39 6.01
C PRO A 424 -21.85 -4.09 5.62
N THR A 425 -21.26 -3.28 4.74
CA THR A 425 -21.87 -2.03 4.27
C THR A 425 -23.11 -2.30 3.42
N GLU A 426 -23.03 -3.23 2.47
CA GLU A 426 -24.16 -3.61 1.62
C GLU A 426 -25.34 -4.17 2.43
N LEU A 427 -25.05 -5.00 3.45
CA LEU A 427 -26.09 -5.57 4.31
C LEU A 427 -26.75 -4.50 5.19
N GLU A 428 -25.97 -3.57 5.74
CA GLU A 428 -26.49 -2.44 6.53
C GLU A 428 -27.35 -1.50 5.66
N GLU A 429 -26.87 -1.13 4.48
CA GLU A 429 -27.62 -0.32 3.52
C GLU A 429 -28.92 -1.01 3.07
N SER A 430 -28.86 -2.30 2.77
CA SER A 430 -30.04 -3.09 2.39
C SER A 430 -31.07 -3.12 3.53
N TYR A 431 -30.61 -3.32 4.76
CA TYR A 431 -31.47 -3.29 5.95
C TYR A 431 -32.13 -1.92 6.13
N ASN A 432 -31.36 -0.83 6.00
CA ASN A 432 -31.84 0.55 6.13
C ASN A 432 -32.80 0.95 5.01
N GLN A 433 -32.67 0.36 3.82
CA GLN A 433 -33.59 0.54 2.69
C GLN A 433 -34.87 -0.33 2.81
N GLY A 434 -35.01 -1.10 3.90
CA GLY A 434 -36.19 -1.93 4.16
C GLY A 434 -36.21 -3.24 3.36
N ALA A 435 -35.05 -3.75 2.93
CA ALA A 435 -34.99 -5.06 2.28
C ALA A 435 -35.42 -6.17 3.23
N GLU A 436 -36.30 -7.06 2.77
CA GLU A 436 -36.76 -8.21 3.54
C GLU A 436 -35.83 -9.42 3.33
N PHE A 437 -35.21 -9.89 4.41
CA PHE A 437 -34.40 -11.10 4.43
C PHE A 437 -34.45 -11.76 5.81
N PHE A 438 -34.14 -13.05 5.85
CA PHE A 438 -34.00 -13.79 7.10
C PHE A 438 -32.54 -13.87 7.50
N LEU A 439 -32.21 -13.27 8.63
CA LEU A 439 -30.86 -13.20 9.15
C LEU A 439 -30.61 -14.36 10.13
N LEU A 440 -29.62 -15.20 9.81
CA LEU A 440 -29.35 -16.44 10.54
C LEU A 440 -27.95 -16.44 11.13
N ASP A 441 -27.89 -16.44 12.46
CA ASP A 441 -26.66 -16.61 13.23
C ASP A 441 -26.39 -18.10 13.48
N VAL A 442 -25.31 -18.63 12.90
CA VAL A 442 -24.91 -20.04 13.09
C VAL A 442 -23.84 -20.25 14.16
N ARG A 443 -23.54 -19.22 14.98
CA ARG A 443 -22.63 -19.29 16.13
C ARG A 443 -23.27 -20.02 17.31
N SER A 444 -22.48 -20.25 18.36
CA SER A 444 -23.00 -20.83 19.60
C SER A 444 -23.97 -19.86 20.30
N PRO A 445 -24.90 -20.37 21.13
CA PRO A 445 -25.81 -19.51 21.89
C PRO A 445 -25.09 -18.50 22.77
N GLU A 446 -23.93 -18.84 23.32
CA GLU A 446 -23.12 -17.96 24.16
C GLU A 446 -22.52 -16.80 23.35
N GLU A 447 -22.03 -17.06 22.13
CA GLU A 447 -21.54 -16.02 21.22
C GLU A 447 -22.67 -15.06 20.82
N TYR A 448 -23.86 -15.60 20.56
CA TYR A 448 -25.06 -14.84 20.17
C TYR A 448 -25.59 -13.96 21.31
N GLN A 449 -25.59 -14.45 22.54
CA GLN A 449 -26.01 -13.68 23.71
C GLN A 449 -25.08 -12.52 24.04
N ARG A 450 -23.77 -12.65 23.76
CA ARG A 450 -22.79 -11.58 24.01
C ARG A 450 -22.98 -10.39 23.07
N ILE A 451 -23.12 -10.66 21.79
CA ILE A 451 -23.34 -9.65 20.75
C ILE A 451 -23.95 -10.32 19.54
N ARG A 452 -24.91 -9.68 18.88
CA ARG A 452 -25.61 -10.20 17.69
C ARG A 452 -26.07 -9.05 16.82
N ILE A 453 -26.36 -9.37 15.56
CA ILE A 453 -27.08 -8.45 14.69
C ILE A 453 -28.54 -8.42 15.13
N SER A 454 -29.13 -7.23 15.22
CA SER A 454 -30.55 -7.10 15.56
C SER A 454 -31.42 -7.85 14.55
N GLY A 455 -32.47 -8.52 15.03
CA GLY A 455 -33.37 -9.33 14.18
C GLY A 455 -32.81 -10.68 13.72
N ALA A 456 -31.57 -11.05 14.09
CA ALA A 456 -31.01 -12.35 13.76
C ALA A 456 -31.62 -13.50 14.57
N GLU A 457 -31.94 -14.62 13.92
CA GLU A 457 -32.32 -15.87 14.58
C GLU A 457 -31.10 -16.76 14.79
N ASN A 458 -30.94 -17.32 15.99
CA ASN A 458 -29.81 -18.20 16.29
C ASN A 458 -30.15 -19.68 16.09
N ILE A 459 -29.51 -20.29 15.09
CA ILE A 459 -29.53 -21.74 14.89
C ILE A 459 -28.08 -22.20 14.73
N PRO A 460 -27.44 -22.67 15.82
CA PRO A 460 -26.04 -23.09 15.79
C PRO A 460 -25.77 -24.12 14.69
N LEU A 461 -24.63 -24.01 14.01
CA LEU A 461 -24.27 -24.88 12.88
C LEU A 461 -24.48 -26.40 13.15
N PRO A 462 -24.12 -26.96 14.34
CA PRO A 462 -24.35 -28.37 14.63
C PRO A 462 -25.83 -28.77 14.66
N GLU A 463 -26.72 -27.83 14.97
CA GLU A 463 -28.18 -28.04 15.06
C GLU A 463 -28.91 -27.73 13.76
N LEU A 464 -28.25 -27.01 12.84
CA LEU A 464 -28.85 -26.46 11.63
C LEU A 464 -29.59 -27.51 10.80
N LYS A 465 -29.00 -28.71 10.63
CA LYS A 465 -29.65 -29.80 9.87
C LYS A 465 -30.99 -30.23 10.49
N LYS A 466 -31.07 -30.27 11.82
CA LYS A 466 -32.28 -30.72 12.56
C LYS A 466 -33.34 -29.62 12.58
N LYS A 467 -32.92 -28.36 12.65
CA LYS A 467 -33.81 -27.19 12.77
C LYS A 467 -34.11 -26.50 11.44
N ALA A 468 -33.58 -26.98 10.32
CA ALA A 468 -33.75 -26.37 9.00
C ALA A 468 -35.21 -26.16 8.55
N VAL A 469 -36.16 -26.91 9.13
CA VAL A 469 -37.60 -26.74 8.86
C VAL A 469 -38.14 -25.40 9.39
N GLN A 470 -37.48 -24.81 10.39
CA GLN A 470 -37.83 -23.50 10.97
C GLN A 470 -37.38 -22.33 10.08
N ILE A 471 -36.52 -22.59 9.08
CA ILE A 471 -35.95 -21.56 8.22
C ILE A 471 -36.87 -21.32 7.02
N PRO A 472 -37.28 -20.08 6.73
CA PRO A 472 -38.13 -19.77 5.59
C PRO A 472 -37.41 -20.08 4.27
N ARG A 473 -38.12 -20.67 3.30
CA ARG A 473 -37.53 -21.16 2.04
C ARG A 473 -37.62 -20.20 0.86
N PHE A 474 -38.46 -19.17 0.96
CA PHE A 474 -38.82 -18.28 -0.14
C PHE A 474 -38.40 -16.83 0.07
N VAL A 475 -37.60 -16.57 1.10
CA VAL A 475 -36.98 -15.27 1.36
C VAL A 475 -35.47 -15.38 1.22
N PRO A 476 -34.76 -14.30 0.87
CA PRO A 476 -33.30 -14.27 0.94
C PRO A 476 -32.83 -14.64 2.35
N LEU A 477 -31.84 -15.53 2.44
CA LEU A 477 -31.22 -15.95 3.70
C LEU A 477 -29.84 -15.33 3.79
N VAL A 478 -29.58 -14.55 4.83
CA VAL A 478 -28.25 -14.01 5.13
C VAL A 478 -27.70 -14.77 6.33
N LEU A 479 -26.68 -15.58 6.12
CA LEU A 479 -26.04 -16.34 7.19
C LEU A 479 -24.79 -15.60 7.66
N TYR A 480 -24.58 -15.58 8.97
CA TYR A 480 -23.32 -15.09 9.52
C TYR A 480 -22.81 -15.97 10.65
N SER A 481 -21.51 -15.86 10.86
CA SER A 481 -20.82 -16.48 11.99
C SER A 481 -19.74 -15.52 12.49
N ARG A 482 -18.79 -15.99 13.31
CA ARG A 482 -17.70 -15.11 13.79
C ARG A 482 -16.88 -14.53 12.63
N CYS A 483 -16.38 -15.38 11.73
CA CYS A 483 -15.51 -15.01 10.61
C CYS A 483 -15.93 -15.71 9.29
N SER A 484 -17.25 -15.77 9.07
CA SER A 484 -17.92 -16.37 7.88
C SER A 484 -17.74 -17.88 7.65
N GLY A 485 -16.69 -18.53 8.16
CA GLY A 485 -16.40 -19.95 7.86
C GLY A 485 -17.52 -20.94 8.23
N ARG A 486 -18.13 -20.80 9.42
CA ARG A 486 -19.29 -21.63 9.81
C ARG A 486 -20.53 -21.28 8.99
N ALA A 487 -20.69 -20.01 8.61
CA ALA A 487 -21.81 -19.55 7.79
C ALA A 487 -21.77 -20.15 6.37
N TYR A 488 -20.60 -20.21 5.72
CA TYR A 488 -20.46 -20.90 4.43
C TYR A 488 -20.78 -22.40 4.52
N GLN A 489 -20.38 -23.08 5.61
CA GLN A 489 -20.77 -24.48 5.85
C GLN A 489 -22.29 -24.62 6.00
N GLY A 490 -22.92 -23.72 6.76
CA GLY A 490 -24.36 -23.68 6.93
C GLY A 490 -25.10 -23.40 5.63
N ALA A 491 -24.62 -22.44 4.83
CA ALA A 491 -25.21 -22.07 3.56
C ALA A 491 -25.16 -23.25 2.57
N ARG A 492 -24.03 -23.98 2.50
CA ARG A 492 -23.93 -25.21 1.71
C ARG A 492 -24.90 -26.29 2.15
N LEU A 493 -25.07 -26.48 3.46
CA LEU A 493 -26.05 -27.42 4.00
C LEU A 493 -27.47 -27.04 3.54
N LEU A 494 -27.87 -25.78 3.72
CA LEU A 494 -29.18 -25.30 3.31
C LEU A 494 -29.38 -25.36 1.78
N GLN A 495 -28.33 -25.09 1.01
CA GLN A 495 -28.33 -25.24 -0.45
C GLN A 495 -28.62 -26.69 -0.85
N SER A 496 -27.96 -27.66 -0.20
CA SER A 496 -28.22 -29.09 -0.44
C SER A 496 -29.64 -29.53 -0.07
N MET A 497 -30.32 -28.75 0.77
CA MET A 497 -31.71 -28.93 1.18
C MET A 497 -32.71 -28.11 0.32
N GLY A 498 -32.22 -27.45 -0.74
CA GLY A 498 -33.04 -26.77 -1.74
C GLY A 498 -33.23 -25.26 -1.55
N ALA A 499 -32.51 -24.61 -0.61
CA ALA A 499 -32.51 -23.15 -0.50
C ALA A 499 -31.82 -22.51 -1.72
N LYS A 500 -32.39 -21.39 -2.24
CA LYS A 500 -31.98 -20.80 -3.53
C LYS A 500 -31.30 -19.43 -3.42
N GLN A 501 -31.65 -18.62 -2.42
CA GLN A 501 -31.14 -17.26 -2.22
C GLN A 501 -30.32 -17.23 -0.93
N LEU A 502 -29.07 -17.66 -1.03
CA LEU A 502 -28.17 -17.78 0.12
C LEU A 502 -27.06 -16.75 0.02
N TYR A 503 -26.98 -15.93 1.05
CA TYR A 503 -25.95 -14.92 1.24
C TYR A 503 -25.16 -15.28 2.50
N VAL A 504 -23.86 -15.01 2.49
CA VAL A 504 -23.02 -15.09 3.68
C VAL A 504 -22.42 -13.71 3.93
N LEU A 505 -22.55 -13.23 5.17
CA LEU A 505 -21.89 -12.00 5.60
C LEU A 505 -20.37 -12.19 5.56
N ASP A 506 -19.69 -11.49 4.65
CA ASP A 506 -18.23 -11.54 4.52
C ASP A 506 -17.56 -10.89 5.72
N GLY A 507 -16.48 -11.50 6.23
CA GLY A 507 -15.86 -11.14 7.51
C GLY A 507 -16.65 -11.54 8.77
N GLY A 508 -17.96 -11.79 8.66
CA GLY A 508 -18.81 -12.20 9.78
C GLY A 508 -18.94 -11.11 10.86
N MET A 509 -19.19 -11.53 12.10
CA MET A 509 -19.35 -10.59 13.23
C MET A 509 -18.10 -9.80 13.58
N GLU A 510 -16.91 -10.28 13.20
CA GLU A 510 -15.66 -9.53 13.45
C GLU A 510 -15.58 -8.23 12.64
N LEU A 511 -16.32 -8.14 11.52
CA LEU A 511 -16.42 -6.93 10.70
C LEU A 511 -17.83 -6.31 10.78
N TRP A 512 -18.66 -6.70 11.75
CA TRP A 512 -20.07 -6.28 11.86
C TRP A 512 -20.47 -5.55 13.17
N PRO A 513 -21.10 -4.36 13.06
CA PRO A 513 -20.87 -3.41 11.95
C PRO A 513 -19.37 -3.10 11.94
N LEU A 514 -18.85 -2.21 11.10
CA LEU A 514 -17.39 -1.97 11.14
C LEU A 514 -16.84 -1.61 12.54
N ALA A 515 -17.71 -1.26 13.50
CA ALA A 515 -17.80 -1.77 14.89
C ALA A 515 -18.21 -0.56 15.72
N ASN A 516 -19.52 -0.41 15.99
CA ASN A 516 -20.19 0.73 16.68
C ASN A 516 -19.31 1.99 16.80
N GLU A 517 -19.50 2.96 15.89
CA GLU A 517 -18.80 4.25 15.90
C GLU A 517 -18.67 4.80 17.31
N THR A 518 -17.45 4.70 17.86
CA THR A 518 -17.05 5.28 19.15
C THR A 518 -17.82 4.71 20.34
N GLU A 519 -17.15 4.62 21.49
CA GLU A 519 -17.87 4.43 22.75
C GLU A 519 -19.04 5.40 22.81
N GLN A 520 -20.21 4.87 23.19
CA GLN A 520 -21.25 5.68 23.79
C GLN A 520 -20.57 6.72 24.67
N GLU A 521 -20.73 8.00 24.31
CA GLU A 521 -20.63 9.07 25.28
C GLU A 521 -21.35 8.57 26.54
N ALA A 522 -20.64 8.58 27.66
CA ALA A 522 -21.04 8.01 28.92
C ALA A 522 -22.55 8.21 29.18
N GLY A 523 -23.33 7.15 28.99
CA GLY A 523 -24.75 7.10 29.37
C GLY A 523 -25.75 6.89 28.23
N SER A 524 -25.81 5.69 27.65
CA SER A 524 -27.09 5.09 27.25
C SER A 524 -26.94 3.58 27.12
N GLY A 525 -27.95 2.80 27.52
CA GLY A 525 -27.90 1.33 27.52
C GLY A 525 -27.89 0.70 26.12
N PRO A 526 -28.06 -0.63 26.00
CA PRO A 526 -28.22 -1.28 24.69
C PRO A 526 -29.37 -0.58 23.94
N ILE A 527 -29.24 -0.47 22.61
CA ILE A 527 -30.30 0.09 21.77
C ILE A 527 -31.56 -0.78 21.94
N VAL A 528 -32.49 -0.27 22.73
CA VAL A 528 -33.86 -0.78 22.85
C VAL A 528 -34.69 -0.01 21.83
N VAL A 529 -35.16 -0.69 20.79
CA VAL A 529 -36.20 -0.16 19.89
C VAL A 529 -37.57 -0.45 20.54
N PRO A 530 -38.55 0.47 20.52
CA PRO A 530 -39.80 0.27 21.24
C PRO A 530 -40.58 -0.93 20.69
N SER A 531 -40.96 -1.85 21.58
CA SER A 531 -42.01 -2.83 21.28
C SER A 531 -43.34 -2.10 21.20
N GLY A 532 -43.83 -1.81 20.00
CA GLY A 532 -45.13 -1.15 19.86
C GLY A 532 -45.61 -0.99 18.42
N CYS A 533 -46.24 -2.03 17.88
CA CYS A 533 -47.49 -1.82 17.15
C CYS A 533 -48.35 -3.09 17.20
N SER A 534 -49.23 -3.12 18.21
CA SER A 534 -50.43 -3.94 18.20
C SER A 534 -51.35 -3.43 17.11
N ILE A 535 -51.53 -4.19 16.03
CA ILE A 535 -52.74 -4.08 15.21
C ILE A 535 -53.63 -5.24 15.63
N SER A 536 -54.63 -4.89 16.41
CA SER A 536 -55.73 -5.72 16.86
C SER A 536 -56.55 -6.23 15.67
N CYS A 537 -57.10 -7.43 15.83
CA CYS A 537 -58.25 -7.94 15.09
C CYS A 537 -59.31 -6.85 14.84
N CYS A 538 -59.79 -6.79 13.60
CA CYS A 538 -61.18 -6.65 13.19
C CYS A 538 -61.33 -7.29 11.82
#